data_AF-A0A936FPU8-F1
#
_entry.id   AF-A0A936FPU8-F1
#
_cell.length_a   1.000
_cell.length_b   1.000
_cell.length_c   1.000
_cell.angle_alpha   90.00
_cell.angle_beta   90.00
_cell.angle_gamma   90.00
#
_symmetry.space_group_name_H-M   'P 1'
#
loop_
_entity.id
_entity.type
_entity.pdbx_description
1 polymer ?
#
loop_
_entity_poly.entity_id
_entity_poly.type
_entity_poly.pdbx_seq_one_letter_code
_entity_poly.pdbx_strand_id
1 'polypeptide(L)'
;MNRTLWARRLVADYSAEAWRIVCVRVVAEATDDHGGTPVRTPAHYLAAAWLPGTAVPSRWPEAVVIGSPTSERALAELALQLPADARLWLGDTDQLDAALAAEILLAADRNLEPYQRVGIAAFVAAERERSQRALARTYTDLDPAFERFRAQFFGGQRSGR
;
A
#
# COMPACT_ATOMS: atom_id res chain seq x y z
N MET A 1 1.48 18.08 19.53
CA MET A 1 0.73 16.83 19.27
C MET A 1 1.55 15.67 19.83
N ASN A 2 1.02 14.92 20.80
CA ASN A 2 1.80 13.98 21.61
C ASN A 2 2.15 12.73 20.78
N ARG A 3 3.41 12.63 20.35
CA ARG A 3 4.01 11.49 19.60
C ARG A 3 3.76 10.12 20.28
N THR A 4 3.37 10.13 21.55
CA THR A 4 3.20 8.99 22.46
C THR A 4 1.85 8.28 22.39
N LEU A 5 0.78 8.90 21.88
CA LEU A 5 -0.56 8.33 22.03
C LEU A 5 -0.82 7.13 21.12
N TRP A 6 -0.47 7.21 19.84
CA TRP A 6 -0.64 6.09 18.91
C TRP A 6 0.41 4.98 19.15
N ALA A 7 1.64 5.35 19.49
CA ALA A 7 2.73 4.40 19.69
C ALA A 7 2.45 3.41 20.84
N ARG A 8 1.77 3.85 21.90
CA ARG A 8 1.35 2.99 23.02
C ARG A 8 0.25 1.98 22.65
N ARG A 9 -0.45 2.22 21.54
CA ARG A 9 -1.51 1.33 21.04
C ARG A 9 -0.96 0.26 20.10
N LEU A 10 0.29 0.37 19.66
CA LEU A 10 0.91 -0.62 18.78
C LEU A 10 1.10 -1.95 19.51
N VAL A 11 0.69 -3.03 18.86
CA VAL A 11 0.98 -4.40 19.26
C VAL A 11 1.97 -5.02 18.28
N ALA A 12 2.89 -5.82 18.80
CA ALA A 12 3.91 -6.48 17.98
C ALA A 12 3.29 -7.58 17.10
N ASP A 13 2.43 -8.39 17.69
CA ASP A 13 1.81 -9.54 17.03
C ASP A 13 0.38 -9.22 16.59
N TYR A 14 0.03 -9.73 15.41
CA TYR A 14 -1.34 -9.67 14.93
C TYR A 14 -2.27 -10.46 15.86
N SER A 15 -3.44 -9.89 16.14
CA SER A 15 -4.55 -10.60 16.79
C SER A 15 -5.85 -10.21 16.09
N ALA A 16 -6.86 -11.08 16.14
CA ALA A 16 -8.17 -10.80 15.54
C ALA A 16 -8.88 -9.58 16.16
N GLU A 17 -8.48 -9.18 17.36
CA GLU A 17 -8.99 -8.01 18.08
C GLU A 17 -8.23 -6.71 17.74
N ALA A 18 -7.11 -6.80 17.03
CA ALA A 18 -6.33 -5.64 16.63
C ALA A 18 -6.87 -5.04 15.33
N TRP A 19 -6.90 -3.71 15.28
CA TRP A 19 -7.05 -2.96 14.06
C TRP A 19 -5.82 -3.19 13.20
N ARG A 20 -6.05 -3.56 11.94
CA ARG A 20 -4.97 -3.69 10.96
C ARG A 20 -4.75 -2.31 10.38
N ILE A 21 -3.53 -1.80 10.44
CA ILE A 21 -3.18 -0.50 9.90
C ILE A 21 -2.01 -0.62 8.93
N VAL A 22 -1.98 0.25 7.92
CA VAL A 22 -0.81 0.44 7.04
C VAL A 22 -0.38 1.89 7.10
N CYS A 23 0.92 2.16 6.98
CA CYS A 23 1.44 3.52 6.78
C CYS A 23 2.56 3.50 5.75
N VAL A 24 2.35 4.19 4.63
CA VAL A 24 3.26 4.17 3.47
C VAL A 24 3.48 5.57 2.93
N ARG A 25 4.67 5.82 2.38
CA ARG A 25 4.94 7.06 1.66
C ARG A 25 4.30 6.99 0.29
N VAL A 26 3.42 7.94 -0.01
CA VAL A 26 2.68 8.04 -1.29
C VAL A 26 3.14 9.21 -2.15
N VAL A 27 3.81 10.20 -1.57
CA VAL A 27 4.46 11.29 -2.29
C VAL A 27 5.88 11.44 -1.75
N ALA A 28 6.88 11.42 -2.64
CA ALA A 28 8.26 11.70 -2.27
C ALA A 28 8.48 13.19 -2.07
N GLU A 29 9.45 13.56 -1.23
CA GLU A 29 9.93 14.93 -1.20
C GLU A 29 10.57 15.28 -2.54
N ALA A 30 10.26 16.44 -3.09
CA ALA A 30 10.80 16.91 -4.35
C ALA A 30 11.12 18.41 -4.29
N THR A 31 11.97 18.84 -5.22
CA THR A 31 12.25 20.25 -5.48
C THR A 31 12.10 20.46 -6.98
N ASP A 32 11.08 21.21 -7.37
CA ASP A 32 10.75 21.46 -8.78
C ASP A 32 10.97 22.93 -9.10
N ASP A 33 11.52 23.22 -10.28
CA ASP A 33 11.66 24.59 -10.76
C ASP A 33 10.34 25.06 -11.41
N HIS A 34 9.70 26.05 -10.82
CA HIS A 34 8.52 26.71 -11.38
C HIS A 34 8.89 28.12 -11.81
N GLY A 35 9.24 28.28 -13.09
CA GLY A 35 9.53 29.58 -13.69
C GLY A 35 10.78 30.27 -13.14
N GLY A 36 11.82 29.50 -12.80
CA GLY A 36 13.08 29.99 -12.22
C GLY A 36 13.08 30.07 -10.69
N THR A 37 11.98 29.69 -10.03
CA THR A 37 11.88 29.63 -8.56
C THR A 37 11.79 28.17 -8.11
N PRO A 38 12.73 27.70 -7.27
CA PRO A 38 12.66 26.34 -6.73
C PRO A 38 11.52 26.24 -5.71
N VAL A 39 10.56 25.37 -5.98
CA VAL A 39 9.45 25.02 -5.09
C VAL A 39 9.74 23.67 -4.46
N ARG A 40 9.81 23.62 -3.12
CA ARG A 40 9.98 22.37 -2.38
C ARG A 40 8.64 21.81 -1.96
N THR A 41 8.38 20.56 -2.32
CA THR A 41 7.19 19.82 -1.88
C THR A 41 7.62 18.75 -0.87
N PRO A 42 6.99 18.69 0.31
CA PRO A 42 7.38 17.72 1.32
C PRO A 42 6.89 16.31 0.97
N ALA A 43 7.50 15.30 1.58
CA ALA A 43 6.97 13.94 1.52
C ALA A 43 5.56 13.87 2.14
N HIS A 44 4.74 12.95 1.63
CA HIS A 44 3.44 12.65 2.20
C HIS A 44 3.27 11.15 2.41
N TYR A 45 2.64 10.81 3.53
CA TYR A 45 2.41 9.46 3.98
C TYR A 45 0.90 9.23 4.07
N LEU A 46 0.44 8.13 3.49
CA LEU A 46 -0.92 7.63 3.67
C LEU A 46 -0.92 6.69 4.86
N ALA A 47 -1.96 6.78 5.68
CA ALA A 47 -2.24 5.79 6.71
C ALA A 47 -3.70 5.35 6.63
N ALA A 48 -3.96 4.05 6.74
CA ALA A 48 -5.31 3.50 6.67
C ALA A 48 -5.53 2.41 7.71
N ALA A 49 -6.78 2.21 8.12
CA ALA A 49 -7.16 1.26 9.15
C ALA A 49 -8.38 0.43 8.75
N TRP A 50 -8.32 -0.87 9.07
CA TRP A 50 -9.42 -1.82 8.89
C TRP A 50 -9.88 -2.36 10.24
N LEU A 51 -11.18 -2.64 10.33
CA LEU A 51 -11.78 -3.20 11.54
C LEU A 51 -11.06 -4.48 11.99
N PRO A 52 -10.97 -4.69 13.31
CA PRO A 52 -10.74 -6.01 13.90
C PRO A 52 -11.86 -6.97 13.50
N GLY A 53 -11.52 -8.27 13.44
CA GLY A 53 -12.48 -9.36 13.52
C GLY A 53 -13.67 -9.35 12.55
N THR A 54 -13.52 -10.02 11.41
CA THR A 54 -14.64 -10.58 10.63
C THR A 54 -14.23 -11.96 10.09
N ALA A 55 -15.18 -12.89 9.94
CA ALA A 55 -14.92 -14.21 9.34
C ALA A 55 -14.34 -14.11 7.92
N VAL A 56 -14.63 -13.01 7.22
CA VAL A 56 -13.98 -12.58 5.98
C VAL A 56 -13.55 -11.14 6.17
N PRO A 57 -12.23 -10.83 6.25
CA PRO A 57 -11.74 -9.46 6.39
C PRO A 57 -12.28 -8.57 5.27
N SER A 58 -12.89 -7.43 5.63
CA SER A 58 -13.26 -6.43 4.62
C SER A 58 -12.00 -5.95 3.90
N ARG A 59 -12.11 -5.80 2.58
CA ARG A 59 -11.10 -5.12 1.77
C ARG A 59 -11.11 -3.60 1.97
N TRP A 60 -12.25 -3.05 2.39
CA TRP A 60 -12.45 -1.61 2.54
C TRP A 60 -11.94 -1.14 3.90
N PRO A 61 -11.05 -0.13 3.95
CA PRO A 61 -10.66 0.51 5.20
C PRO A 61 -11.82 1.34 5.77
N GLU A 62 -11.91 1.42 7.09
CA GLU A 62 -12.84 2.33 7.79
C GLU A 62 -12.34 3.77 7.80
N ALA A 63 -11.02 3.94 7.82
CA ALA A 63 -10.38 5.24 7.87
C ALA A 63 -9.18 5.27 6.93
N VAL A 64 -9.06 6.37 6.19
CA VAL A 64 -7.90 6.68 5.34
C VAL A 64 -7.55 8.14 5.57
N VAL A 65 -6.27 8.42 5.84
CA VAL A 65 -5.75 9.76 6.06
C VAL A 65 -4.44 9.97 5.29
N ILE A 66 -4.10 11.23 5.04
CA ILE A 66 -2.79 11.64 4.53
C ILE A 66 -2.14 12.61 5.51
N GLY A 67 -0.85 12.41 5.77
CA GLY A 67 -0.06 13.25 6.67
C GLY A 67 1.28 13.62 6.06
N SER A 68 1.78 14.80 6.44
CA SER A 68 3.06 15.35 5.99
C SER A 68 3.77 16.05 7.16
N PRO A 69 5.12 16.09 7.22
CA PRO A 69 6.05 15.49 6.26
C PRO A 69 6.52 14.08 6.64
N THR A 70 6.00 13.50 7.72
CA THR A 70 6.50 12.22 8.26
C THR A 70 5.41 11.19 8.44
N SER A 71 5.80 9.91 8.53
CA SER A 71 4.88 8.81 8.83
C SER A 71 4.21 8.98 10.19
N GLU A 72 4.90 9.53 11.20
CA GLU A 72 4.29 9.73 12.52
C GLU A 72 3.18 10.79 12.50
N ARG A 73 3.24 11.78 11.59
CA ARG A 73 2.12 12.70 11.38
C ARG A 73 0.90 11.95 10.85
N ALA A 74 1.06 11.14 9.80
CA ALA A 74 -0.03 10.35 9.24
C ALA A 74 -0.62 9.36 10.26
N LEU A 75 0.23 8.69 11.06
CA LEU A 75 -0.22 7.79 12.13
C LEU A 75 -0.94 8.53 13.27
N ALA A 76 -0.50 9.74 13.61
CA ALA A 76 -1.20 10.56 14.59
C ALA A 76 -2.59 10.98 14.10
N GLU A 77 -2.73 11.41 12.84
CA GLU A 77 -4.02 11.73 12.23
C GLU A 77 -4.95 10.51 12.18
N LEU A 78 -4.42 9.34 11.81
CA LEU A 78 -5.19 8.11 11.78
C LEU A 78 -5.71 7.76 13.18
N ALA A 79 -4.86 7.87 14.20
CA ALA A 79 -5.24 7.54 15.58
C ALA A 79 -6.34 8.43 16.18
N LEU A 80 -6.59 9.62 15.60
CA LEU A 80 -7.72 10.48 15.96
C LEU A 80 -9.06 9.97 15.40
N GLN A 81 -9.03 9.16 14.34
CA GLN A 81 -10.22 8.56 13.73
C GLN A 81 -10.62 7.23 14.37
N LEU A 82 -9.76 6.66 15.21
CA LEU A 82 -9.94 5.34 15.81
C LEU A 82 -10.40 5.43 17.27
N PRO A 83 -11.06 4.38 17.80
CA PRO A 83 -11.38 4.30 19.23
C PRO A 83 -10.15 4.54 20.10
N ALA A 84 -10.35 5.18 21.25
CA ALA A 84 -9.25 5.62 22.11
C ALA A 84 -8.42 4.46 22.70
N ASP A 85 -9.02 3.28 22.80
CA ASP A 85 -8.50 2.01 23.30
C ASP A 85 -8.16 1.01 22.19
N ALA A 86 -8.27 1.41 20.92
CA ALA A 86 -7.97 0.55 19.79
C ALA A 86 -6.53 0.01 19.86
N ARG A 87 -6.38 -1.32 19.81
CA ARG A 87 -5.09 -2.00 19.64
C ARG A 87 -4.73 -2.00 18.16
N LEU A 88 -3.53 -1.54 17.80
CA LEU A 88 -3.12 -1.32 16.42
C LEU A 88 -2.00 -2.27 16.04
N TRP A 89 -2.19 -3.04 14.97
CA TRP A 89 -1.14 -3.85 14.38
C TRP A 89 -0.75 -3.25 13.02
N LEU A 90 0.54 -2.90 12.88
CA LEU A 90 1.07 -2.32 11.65
C LEU A 90 1.44 -3.45 10.66
N GLY A 91 0.61 -3.62 9.65
CA GLY A 91 0.84 -4.56 8.55
C GLY A 91 1.68 -3.94 7.44
N ASP A 92 2.22 -4.80 6.59
CA ASP A 92 2.91 -4.40 5.37
C ASP A 92 1.92 -4.19 4.20
N THR A 93 2.44 -3.71 3.06
CA THR A 93 1.67 -3.48 1.83
C THR A 93 1.26 -4.78 1.11
N ASP A 94 1.90 -5.90 1.40
CA ASP A 94 1.55 -7.19 0.81
C ASP A 94 0.35 -7.82 1.55
N GLN A 95 0.14 -7.44 2.81
CA GLN A 95 -0.96 -7.88 3.67
C GLN A 95 -2.20 -6.98 3.58
N LEU A 96 -2.01 -5.69 3.30
CA LEU A 96 -3.08 -4.69 3.28
C LEU A 96 -3.04 -3.90 1.97
N ASP A 97 -4.19 -3.77 1.30
CA ASP A 97 -4.30 -3.10 0.00
C ASP A 97 -4.17 -1.57 0.13
N ALA A 98 -2.93 -1.10 0.23
CA ALA A 98 -2.58 0.32 0.30
C ALA A 98 -2.94 1.06 -0.99
N ALA A 99 -2.96 0.37 -2.15
CA ALA A 99 -3.39 0.96 -3.42
C ALA A 99 -4.88 1.31 -3.39
N LEU A 100 -5.74 0.42 -2.87
CA LEU A 100 -7.15 0.70 -2.67
C LEU A 100 -7.37 1.87 -1.70
N ALA A 101 -6.62 1.93 -0.60
CA ALA A 101 -6.70 3.06 0.32
C ALA A 101 -6.32 4.38 -0.38
N ALA A 102 -5.29 4.38 -1.22
CA ALA A 102 -4.90 5.55 -2.01
C ALA A 102 -5.94 5.95 -3.07
N GLU A 103 -6.58 4.99 -3.74
CA GLU A 103 -7.71 5.23 -4.65
C GLU A 103 -8.90 5.87 -3.94
N ILE A 104 -9.23 5.39 -2.73
CA ILE A 104 -10.28 5.98 -1.88
C ILE A 104 -9.93 7.42 -1.52
N LEU A 105 -8.69 7.69 -1.13
CA LEU A 105 -8.24 9.04 -0.80
C LEU A 105 -8.40 10.00 -2.00
N LEU A 106 -7.99 9.57 -3.20
CA LEU A 106 -8.13 10.37 -4.43
C LEU A 106 -9.59 10.70 -4.75
N ALA A 107 -10.51 9.75 -4.48
CA ALA A 107 -11.93 9.90 -4.72
C ALA A 107 -12.64 10.74 -3.65
N ALA A 108 -12.23 10.60 -2.38
CA ALA A 108 -12.90 11.23 -1.25
C ALA A 108 -12.40 12.65 -0.96
N ASP A 109 -11.09 12.91 -1.10
CA ASP A 109 -10.51 14.20 -0.75
C ASP A 109 -10.44 15.14 -1.97
N ARG A 110 -11.35 16.11 -2.00
CA ARG A 110 -11.40 17.15 -3.04
C ARG A 110 -10.32 18.22 -2.86
N ASN A 111 -9.72 18.35 -1.68
CA ASN A 111 -8.77 19.41 -1.33
C ASN A 111 -7.31 19.05 -1.63
N LEU A 112 -7.04 17.84 -2.14
CA LEU A 112 -5.69 17.44 -2.55
C LEU A 112 -5.12 18.41 -3.58
N GLU A 113 -3.90 18.87 -3.30
CA GLU A 113 -3.13 19.69 -4.22
C GLU A 113 -2.74 18.90 -5.48
N PRO A 114 -2.53 19.57 -6.63
CA PRO A 114 -2.22 18.88 -7.88
C PRO A 114 -1.03 17.91 -7.79
N TYR A 115 0.07 18.31 -7.12
CA TYR A 115 1.24 17.44 -6.97
C TYR A 115 0.94 16.21 -6.10
N GLN A 116 0.08 16.35 -5.08
CA GLN A 116 -0.35 15.24 -4.24
C GLN A 116 -1.17 14.25 -5.07
N ARG A 117 -2.12 14.73 -5.88
CA ARG A 117 -2.92 13.88 -6.76
C ARG A 117 -2.05 13.09 -7.73
N VAL A 118 -1.07 13.75 -8.36
CA VAL A 118 -0.12 13.10 -9.28
C VAL A 118 0.71 12.06 -8.54
N GLY A 119 1.29 12.40 -7.39
CA GLY A 119 2.11 11.47 -6.61
C GLY A 119 1.33 10.26 -6.11
N ILE A 120 0.13 10.46 -5.58
CA ILE A 120 -0.75 9.37 -5.11
C ILE A 120 -1.19 8.49 -6.29
N ALA A 121 -1.55 9.07 -7.44
CA ALA A 121 -1.89 8.29 -8.63
C ALA A 121 -0.71 7.45 -9.15
N ALA A 122 0.50 8.01 -9.13
CA ALA A 122 1.72 7.27 -9.48
C ALA A 122 1.99 6.12 -8.49
N PHE A 123 1.77 6.34 -7.19
CA PHE A 123 1.85 5.29 -6.18
C PHE A 123 0.85 4.15 -6.46
N VAL A 124 -0.42 4.47 -6.74
CA VAL A 124 -1.45 3.48 -7.10
C VAL A 124 -1.00 2.64 -8.30
N ALA A 125 -0.56 3.29 -9.38
CA ALA A 125 -0.10 2.59 -10.57
C ALA A 125 1.06 1.62 -10.29
N ALA A 126 2.05 2.05 -9.49
CA ALA A 126 3.20 1.24 -9.13
C ALA A 126 2.81 0.01 -8.28
N GLU A 127 1.93 0.17 -7.29
CA GLU A 127 1.49 -0.95 -6.45
C GLU A 127 0.60 -1.95 -7.21
N ARG A 128 -0.25 -1.47 -8.12
CA ARG A 128 -1.04 -2.34 -9.00
C ARG A 128 -0.12 -3.13 -9.96
N GLU A 129 0.90 -2.48 -10.53
CA GLU A 129 1.90 -3.17 -11.36
C GLU A 129 2.69 -4.21 -10.55
N ARG A 130 3.14 -3.85 -9.33
CA ARG A 130 3.82 -4.79 -8.41
C ARG A 130 2.95 -6.02 -8.16
N SER A 131 1.67 -5.82 -7.86
CA SER A 131 0.72 -6.90 -7.62
C SER A 131 0.54 -7.80 -8.85
N GLN A 132 0.41 -7.21 -10.04
CA GLN A 132 0.32 -7.96 -11.30
C GLN A 132 1.59 -8.79 -11.57
N ARG A 133 2.77 -8.22 -11.35
CA ARG A 133 4.05 -8.95 -11.47
C ARG A 133 4.14 -10.10 -10.47
N ALA A 134 3.68 -9.89 -9.23
CA ALA A 134 3.65 -10.92 -8.21
C ALA A 134 2.69 -12.06 -8.59
N LEU A 135 1.50 -11.74 -9.09
CA LEU A 135 0.53 -12.73 -9.60
C LEU A 135 1.13 -13.55 -10.75
N ALA A 136 1.69 -12.89 -11.76
CA ALA A 136 2.29 -13.56 -12.91
C ALA A 136 3.46 -14.49 -12.52
N ARG A 137 4.21 -14.13 -11.46
CA ARG A 137 5.30 -14.96 -10.94
C ARG A 137 4.80 -16.16 -10.12
N THR A 138 3.77 -15.97 -9.30
CA THR A 138 3.29 -17.00 -8.35
C THR A 138 2.32 -17.96 -9.01
N TYR A 139 1.43 -17.45 -9.87
CA TYR A 139 0.36 -18.19 -10.52
C TYR A 139 0.62 -18.24 -12.03
N THR A 140 1.70 -18.94 -12.40
CA THR A 140 2.01 -19.19 -13.81
C THR A 140 1.42 -20.54 -14.25
N ASP A 141 0.82 -20.56 -15.44
CA ASP A 141 0.37 -21.79 -16.11
C ASP A 141 1.54 -22.60 -16.69
N LEU A 142 2.78 -22.08 -16.56
CA LEU A 142 4.00 -22.78 -16.94
C LEU A 142 4.30 -23.87 -15.91
N ASP A 143 3.63 -25.02 -16.04
CA ASP A 143 3.97 -26.21 -15.27
C ASP A 143 5.38 -26.69 -15.66
N PRO A 144 6.37 -26.66 -14.73
CA PRO A 144 7.71 -27.14 -15.01
C PRO A 144 7.75 -28.61 -15.41
N ALA A 145 6.78 -29.43 -14.97
CA ALA A 145 6.65 -30.82 -15.42
C ALA A 145 6.16 -30.89 -16.87
N PHE A 146 5.17 -30.07 -17.26
CA PHE A 146 4.71 -29.94 -18.64
C PHE A 146 5.80 -29.40 -19.58
N GLU A 147 6.58 -28.40 -19.16
CA GLU A 147 7.69 -27.88 -19.97
C GLU A 147 8.83 -28.89 -20.13
N ARG A 148 9.15 -29.66 -19.07
CA ARG A 148 10.08 -30.80 -19.17
C ARG A 148 9.55 -31.88 -20.10
N PHE A 149 8.28 -32.22 -19.99
CA PHE A 149 7.60 -33.18 -20.87
C PHE A 149 7.63 -32.71 -22.33
N ARG A 150 7.30 -31.44 -22.60
CA ARG A 150 7.34 -30.84 -23.94
C ARG A 150 8.75 -30.85 -24.53
N ALA A 151 9.77 -30.51 -23.73
CA ALA A 151 11.17 -30.57 -24.16
C ALA A 151 11.62 -32.00 -24.50
N GLN A 152 11.17 -33.01 -23.74
CA GLN A 152 11.51 -34.42 -23.97
C GLN A 152 10.84 -35.00 -25.21
N PHE A 153 9.57 -34.65 -25.48
CA PHE A 153 8.81 -35.23 -26.60
C PHE A 153 8.95 -34.45 -27.92
N PHE A 154 9.07 -33.13 -27.87
CA PHE A 154 9.13 -32.29 -29.08
C PHE A 154 10.52 -31.72 -29.37
N GLY A 155 11.48 -31.80 -28.43
CA GLY A 155 12.87 -31.39 -28.65
C GLY A 155 13.71 -32.38 -29.47
N GLY A 156 13.22 -33.61 -29.69
CA GLY A 156 13.93 -34.68 -30.42
C GLY A 156 13.66 -34.73 -31.93
N GLN A 157 12.65 -34.02 -32.45
CA GLN A 157 12.33 -34.02 -33.90
C GLN A 157 13.09 -32.93 -34.66
N ARG A 158 14.42 -33.01 -34.63
CA ARG A 158 15.31 -32.40 -35.63
C ARG A 158 16.45 -33.36 -35.97
N SER A 159 16.09 -34.54 -36.48
CA SER A 159 16.97 -35.31 -37.35
C SER A 159 16.14 -36.32 -38.15
N GLY A 160 16.14 -36.18 -39.47
CA GLY A 160 15.35 -36.99 -40.38
C GLY A 160 15.37 -36.37 -41.77
N ARG A 161 16.57 -36.36 -42.36
CA ARG A 161 16.79 -36.30 -43.81
C ARG A 161 16.30 -37.59 -44.44
#